data_AF-A0AAV5TRM3-F1
#
_entry.id   AF-A0AAV5TRM3-F1
#
_cell.length_a   1.000
_cell.length_b   1.000
_cell.length_c   1.000
_cell.angle_alpha   90.00
_cell.angle_beta   90.00
_cell.angle_gamma   90.00
#
_symmetry.space_group_name_H-M   'P 1'
#
loop_
_entity.id
_entity.type
_entity.pdbx_description
1 polymer ?
#
loop_
_entity_poly.entity_id
_entity_poly.type
_entity_poly.pdbx_seq_one_letter_code
_entity_poly.pdbx_strand_id
1 'polypeptide(L)'
;EVYRAPPSLVAPYNRLAYGGRVVSRKAEGDCPLSAIGLVHSGSPQLLLIDVNGREERNERTISLYNEKELDAVVRLLKRFPCNSANDIMIICL
;
A
#
# COMPACT_ATOMS: atom_id res chain seq x y z
N GLU A 1 -13.34 17.34 -3.93
CA GLU A 1 -13.75 16.19 -3.09
C GLU A 1 -13.13 14.92 -3.66
N VAL A 2 -13.02 13.84 -2.88
CA VAL A 2 -12.48 12.53 -3.31
C VAL A 2 -13.46 11.42 -2.92
N TYR A 3 -13.64 10.46 -3.82
CA TYR A 3 -14.57 9.33 -3.62
C TYR A 3 -13.87 7.96 -3.66
N ARG A 4 -12.56 7.92 -3.94
CA ARG A 4 -11.81 6.66 -4.14
C ARG A 4 -11.16 6.10 -2.88
N ALA A 5 -10.72 6.96 -1.97
CA ALA A 5 -10.00 6.56 -0.75
C ALA A 5 -10.65 7.18 0.50
N PRO A 6 -10.67 6.46 1.64
CA PRO A 6 -11.23 6.95 2.89
C PRO A 6 -10.44 8.13 3.48
N PRO A 7 -11.05 8.92 4.38
CA PRO A 7 -10.41 10.07 5.03
C PRO A 7 -9.05 9.76 5.65
N SER A 8 -8.91 8.62 6.35
CA SER A 8 -7.66 8.22 7.01
C SER A 8 -6.47 8.11 6.05
N LEU A 9 -6.70 7.61 4.83
CA LEU A 9 -5.68 7.48 3.79
C LEU A 9 -5.44 8.80 3.04
N VAL A 10 -6.46 9.63 2.86
CA VAL A 10 -6.35 10.91 2.14
C VAL A 10 -5.68 11.98 3.00
N ALA A 11 -5.85 11.93 4.33
CA ALA A 11 -5.44 13.01 5.24
C ALA A 11 -3.95 13.41 5.14
N PRO A 12 -2.97 12.49 5.11
CA PRO A 12 -1.56 12.86 5.01
C PRO A 12 -1.26 13.62 3.70
N TYR A 13 -1.74 13.10 2.57
CA TYR A 13 -1.53 13.71 1.26
C TYR A 13 -2.28 15.04 1.11
N ASN A 14 -3.49 15.15 1.65
CA ASN A 14 -4.27 16.39 1.65
C ASN A 14 -3.58 17.52 2.43
N ARG A 15 -2.97 17.21 3.58
CA ARG A 15 -2.19 18.20 4.34
C ARG A 15 -0.98 18.68 3.54
N LEU A 16 -0.26 17.75 2.91
CA LEU A 16 0.97 18.05 2.19
C LEU A 16 0.73 18.85 0.89
N ALA A 17 -0.24 18.41 0.07
CA ALA A 17 -0.38 18.89 -1.31
C ALA A 17 -1.54 19.89 -1.52
N TYR A 18 -2.56 19.88 -0.66
CA TYR A 18 -3.80 20.64 -0.91
C TYR A 18 -4.20 21.58 0.23
N GLY A 19 -3.39 21.67 1.28
CA GLY A 19 -3.66 22.55 2.43
C GLY A 19 -4.93 22.17 3.19
N GLY A 20 -5.27 20.88 3.25
CA GLY A 20 -6.43 20.39 4.00
C GLY A 20 -7.79 20.58 3.31
N ARG A 21 -7.83 21.13 2.09
CA ARG A 21 -9.08 21.48 1.39
C ARG A 21 -9.80 20.29 0.77
N VAL A 22 -9.16 19.14 0.66
CA VAL A 22 -9.78 17.94 0.07
C VAL A 22 -10.63 17.22 1.12
N VAL A 23 -11.94 17.09 0.84
CA VAL A 23 -12.86 16.27 1.62
C VAL A 23 -13.04 14.91 0.94
N SER A 24 -12.83 13.82 1.69
CA SER A 24 -13.20 12.48 1.23
C SER A 24 -14.66 12.18 1.60
N ARG A 25 -15.41 11.61 0.66
CA ARG A 25 -16.80 11.15 0.84
C ARG A 25 -16.91 9.64 0.95
N LYS A 26 -15.79 8.91 0.90
CA LYS A 26 -15.77 7.46 1.06
C LYS A 26 -15.77 7.13 2.56
N ALA A 27 -16.63 6.21 2.99
CA ALA A 27 -16.55 5.68 4.36
C ALA A 27 -15.20 4.96 4.57
N GLU A 28 -14.74 4.86 5.82
CA GLU A 28 -13.50 4.13 6.15
C GLU A 28 -13.52 2.69 5.61
N GLY A 29 -14.69 2.04 5.65
CA GLY A 29 -14.92 0.76 4.98
C GLY A 29 -14.07 -0.38 5.56
N ASP A 30 -13.68 -1.30 4.67
CA ASP A 30 -12.94 -2.51 5.06
C ASP A 30 -11.53 -2.19 5.57
N CYS A 31 -11.09 -2.98 6.56
CA CYS A 31 -9.79 -2.83 7.21
C CYS A 31 -8.90 -4.07 6.99
N PRO A 32 -8.44 -4.34 5.75
CA PRO A 32 -7.79 -5.59 5.40
C PRO A 32 -6.44 -5.78 6.11
N LEU A 33 -5.66 -4.72 6.32
CA LEU A 33 -4.36 -4.81 7.02
C LEU A 33 -4.53 -5.08 8.50
N SER A 34 -5.56 -4.52 9.12
CA SER A 34 -5.90 -4.82 10.50
C SER A 34 -6.48 -6.23 10.66
N ALA A 35 -7.28 -6.70 9.71
CA ALA A 35 -7.84 -8.06 9.74
C ALA A 35 -6.75 -9.15 9.75
N ILE A 36 -5.63 -8.92 9.06
CA ILE A 36 -4.48 -9.84 9.01
C ILE A 36 -3.41 -9.55 10.08
N GLY A 37 -3.69 -8.62 10.99
CA GLY A 37 -2.85 -8.29 12.15
C GLY A 37 -1.58 -7.50 11.84
N LEU A 38 -1.50 -6.82 10.69
CA LEU A 38 -0.33 -6.01 10.32
C LEU A 38 -0.43 -4.56 10.79
N VAL A 39 -1.63 -4.07 11.07
CA VAL A 39 -1.90 -2.72 11.54
C VAL A 39 -2.92 -2.76 12.69
N HIS A 40 -2.70 -1.97 13.74
CA HIS A 40 -3.64 -1.90 14.86
C HIS A 40 -5.03 -1.43 14.40
N SER A 41 -6.09 -2.01 15.00
CA SER A 41 -7.46 -1.55 14.72
C SER A 41 -7.62 -0.07 15.06
N GLY A 42 -8.33 0.67 14.20
CA GLY A 42 -8.49 2.12 14.31
C GLY A 42 -7.30 2.95 13.80
N SER A 43 -6.19 2.32 13.42
CA SER A 43 -5.11 3.00 12.69
C SER A 43 -5.40 3.07 11.19
N PRO A 44 -4.86 4.05 10.46
CA PRO A 44 -4.97 4.12 9.01
C PRO A 44 -4.51 2.81 8.37
N GLN A 45 -5.23 2.34 7.34
CA GLN A 45 -4.90 1.11 6.61
C GLN A 45 -3.71 1.32 5.66
N LEU A 46 -2.58 1.75 6.23
CA LEU A 46 -1.34 2.07 5.55
C LEU A 46 -0.17 1.49 6.35
N LEU A 47 0.72 0.78 5.66
CA LEU A 47 1.90 0.17 6.24
C LEU A 47 3.11 0.51 5.38
N LEU A 48 4.16 1.04 6.01
CA LEU A 48 5.48 1.16 5.41
C LEU A 48 6.31 -0.03 5.86
N ILE A 49 6.84 -0.80 4.92
CA ILE A 49 7.78 -1.89 5.18
C ILE A 49 9.15 -1.42 4.71
N ASP A 50 10.04 -1.17 5.66
CA ASP A 50 11.43 -0.86 5.36
C ASP A 50 12.17 -2.16 5.00
N VAL A 51 12.62 -2.27 3.76
CA VAL A 51 13.33 -3.43 3.24
C VAL A 51 14.76 -3.01 2.92
N ASN A 52 15.72 -3.58 3.63
CA ASN A 52 17.14 -3.34 3.39
C ASN A 52 17.65 -4.14 2.16
N GLY A 53 17.10 -3.81 0.99
CA GLY A 53 17.49 -4.30 -0.33
C GLY A 53 18.28 -3.26 -1.11
N ARG A 54 18.86 -3.70 -2.23
CA ARG A 54 19.49 -2.81 -3.21
C ARG A 54 18.95 -3.17 -4.57
N GLU A 55 18.87 -2.17 -5.43
CA GLU A 55 18.52 -2.37 -6.83
C GLU A 55 19.64 -3.12 -7.56
N GLU A 56 19.22 -4.02 -8.46
CA GLU A 56 20.01 -4.82 -9.35
C GLU A 56 19.57 -4.53 -10.79
N ARG A 57 20.52 -4.56 -11.72
CA ARG A 57 20.23 -4.37 -13.13
C ARG A 57 19.85 -5.69 -13.77
N ASN A 58 18.75 -5.70 -14.51
CA ASN A 58 18.41 -6.86 -15.32
C ASN A 58 19.45 -7.05 -16.43
N GLU A 59 20.05 -8.24 -16.55
CA GLU A 59 21.07 -8.51 -17.58
C GLU A 59 20.54 -8.39 -19.01
N ARG A 60 19.22 -8.51 -19.20
CA ARG A 60 18.55 -8.51 -20.50
C ARG A 60 17.87 -7.19 -20.85
N THR A 61 17.66 -6.30 -19.88
CA THR A 61 16.94 -5.03 -20.09
C THR A 61 17.62 -3.87 -19.37
N ILE A 62 17.17 -2.63 -19.63
CA ILE A 62 17.63 -1.45 -18.86
C ILE A 62 16.91 -1.30 -17.52
N SER A 63 16.01 -2.22 -17.18
CA SER A 63 15.18 -2.14 -15.98
C SER A 63 15.96 -2.55 -14.74
N LEU A 64 15.61 -1.92 -13.63
CA LEU A 64 16.08 -2.27 -12.29
C LEU A 64 15.08 -3.20 -11.61
N TYR A 65 15.55 -4.04 -10.70
CA TYR A 65 14.72 -4.85 -9.82
C TYR A 65 15.38 -4.96 -8.44
N ASN A 66 14.63 -5.29 -7.40
CA ASN A 66 15.18 -5.53 -6.06
C ASN A 66 14.66 -6.86 -5.54
N GLU A 67 15.55 -7.86 -5.43
CA GLU A 67 15.17 -9.22 -5.04
C GLU A 67 14.58 -9.28 -3.63
N LYS A 68 15.07 -8.46 -2.70
CA LYS A 68 14.58 -8.44 -1.32
C LYS A 68 13.20 -7.82 -1.21
N GLU A 69 12.93 -6.77 -1.98
CA GLU A 69 11.58 -6.20 -2.05
C GLU A 69 10.59 -7.19 -2.67
N LEU A 70 11.01 -7.93 -3.70
CA LEU A 70 10.19 -8.98 -4.30
C LEU A 70 9.83 -10.07 -3.28
N ASP A 71 10.80 -10.59 -2.53
CA ASP A 71 10.54 -11.59 -1.48
C ASP A 71 9.62 -11.02 -0.39
N ALA A 72 9.82 -9.77 0.03
CA ALA A 72 8.95 -9.11 1.01
C ALA A 72 7.50 -8.99 0.49
N VAL A 73 7.30 -8.61 -0.77
CA VAL A 73 5.98 -8.56 -1.41
C VAL A 73 5.35 -9.95 -1.45
N VAL A 74 6.07 -10.98 -1.88
CA VAL A 74 5.55 -12.36 -1.91
C VAL A 74 5.13 -12.84 -0.52
N ARG A 75 5.92 -12.55 0.52
CA ARG A 75 5.57 -12.88 1.91
C ARG A 75 4.35 -12.12 2.40
N LEU A 76 4.22 -10.84 2.04
CA LEU A 76 3.05 -10.03 2.37
C LEU A 76 1.80 -10.58 1.70
N LEU A 77 1.85 -10.91 0.41
CA LEU A 77 0.71 -11.45 -0.33
C LEU A 77 0.20 -12.76 0.26
N LYS A 78 1.09 -13.62 0.77
CA LYS A 78 0.72 -14.87 1.46
C LYS A 78 -0.07 -14.66 2.76
N ARG A 79 -0.12 -13.44 3.30
CA ARG A 79 -0.93 -13.10 4.49
C ARG A 79 -2.39 -12.81 4.15
N PHE A 80 -2.70 -12.52 2.89
CA PHE A 80 -4.07 -12.27 2.45
C PHE A 80 -4.80 -13.57 2.11
N PRO A 81 -6.14 -13.60 2.25
CA PRO A 81 -6.96 -14.72 1.80
C PRO A 81 -6.76 -15.04 0.30
N CYS A 82 -6.84 -16.32 -0.06
CA CYS A 82 -6.59 -16.79 -1.44
C CYS A 82 -7.54 -16.18 -2.49
N ASN A 83 -8.70 -15.68 -2.08
CA ASN A 83 -9.69 -15.05 -2.96
C ASN A 83 -9.47 -13.54 -3.17
N SER A 84 -8.49 -12.92 -2.51
CA SER A 84 -8.22 -11.48 -2.61
C SER A 84 -7.42 -11.07 -3.85
N ALA A 85 -7.07 -12.00 -4.73
CA ALA A 85 -6.19 -11.72 -5.87
C ALA A 85 -6.74 -10.62 -6.80
N ASN A 86 -8.05 -10.56 -7.02
CA ASN A 86 -8.70 -9.54 -7.86
C ASN A 86 -8.80 -8.17 -7.18
N ASP A 87 -8.59 -8.10 -5.87
CA ASP A 87 -8.69 -6.88 -5.08
C ASP A 87 -7.31 -6.21 -4.85
N ILE A 88 -6.24 -6.86 -5.33
CA ILE A 88 -4.86 -6.43 -5.13
C ILE A 88 -4.29 -5.89 -6.44
N MET A 89 -3.71 -4.70 -6.37
CA MET A 89 -2.94 -4.09 -7.44
C MET A 89 -1.53 -3.80 -6.94
N ILE A 90 -0.51 -4.24 -7.69
CA ILE A 90 0.90 -3.96 -7.41
C ILE A 90 1.37 -2.92 -8.41
N ILE A 91 1.94 -1.82 -7.91
CA ILE A 91 2.54 -0.77 -8.73
C ILE A 91 4.02 -0.71 -8.39
N CYS A 92 4.87 -0.91 -9.40
CA CYS A 92 6.30 -0.66 -9.33
C CYS A 92 6.60 0.54 -10.25
N LEU A 93 7.37 1.50 -9.76
CA LEU A 93 7.70 2.75 -10.46
C LEU A 93 9.15 2.75 -10.93
#